data_AF-A0A438ACZ4-F1
#
_entry.id   AF-A0A438ACZ4-F1
#
_cell.length_a   1.000
_cell.length_b   1.000
_cell.length_c   1.000
_cell.angle_alpha   90.00
_cell.angle_beta   90.00
_cell.angle_gamma   90.00
#
_symmetry.space_group_name_H-M   'P 1'
#
loop_
_entity.id
_entity.type
_entity.pdbx_description
1 polymer ?
#
loop_
_entity_poly.entity_id
_entity_poly.type
_entity_poly.pdbx_seq_one_letter_code
_entity_poly.pdbx_strand_id
1 'polypeptide(L)'
;MQARSDHAPARRGPLLVAVLLAASLLCAVALPSAGPARAHGREDGRFWLLEETHRSDPACAGKADCRLLKDYDSRPFAPEETATVRQLFDRMDAAPAPDTPRVCEAAPAPAPRSETTSETTPAPGTESVDGAQPGTSPAAPRAAQALLRPENLEALTLAKKPAPLKGLRQVGLDLAGMSPPPGFPDSFGAELQAAFAETLGTAGLQVVTPEAAAALPGAPQLAIYASFSEPEGLCGYTYSAFASLSQTAVLTRDPGVKVRAGVWSMSVKGAGMDPPRQERATLLEIAEALAADVKAAAGS
;
A
#
# COMPACT_ATOMS: atom_id res chain seq x y z
N MET A 1 -75.00 5.26 -20.18
CA MET A 1 -74.88 4.06 -19.33
C MET A 1 -73.57 4.17 -18.58
N GLN A 2 -73.68 4.38 -17.26
CA GLN A 2 -72.63 4.86 -16.37
C GLN A 2 -72.55 3.85 -15.23
N ALA A 3 -71.42 3.18 -15.05
CA ALA A 3 -71.18 2.28 -13.93
C ALA A 3 -70.23 2.98 -12.94
N ARG A 4 -70.82 3.45 -11.83
CA ARG A 4 -70.14 3.88 -10.61
C ARG A 4 -69.60 2.63 -9.90
N SER A 5 -68.34 2.66 -9.49
CA SER A 5 -67.83 1.74 -8.48
C SER A 5 -67.58 2.53 -7.20
N ASP A 6 -68.29 2.11 -6.15
CA ASP A 6 -68.34 2.74 -4.84
C ASP A 6 -67.07 2.48 -4.02
N HIS A 7 -66.60 3.54 -3.37
CA HIS A 7 -65.63 3.49 -2.30
C HIS A 7 -66.30 3.06 -0.99
N ALA A 8 -65.75 2.07 -0.30
CA ALA A 8 -66.07 1.77 1.10
C ALA A 8 -64.84 2.06 1.99
N PRO A 9 -64.97 2.86 3.06
CA PRO A 9 -63.90 3.13 4.02
C PRO A 9 -63.91 2.11 5.17
N ALA A 10 -62.81 1.41 5.38
CA ALA A 10 -62.63 0.52 6.53
C ALA A 10 -62.02 1.28 7.73
N ARG A 11 -62.86 1.34 8.75
CA ARG A 11 -62.77 1.89 10.10
C ARG A 11 -61.41 1.78 10.82
N ARG A 12 -61.04 2.89 11.45
CA ARG A 12 -60.12 3.01 12.59
C ARG A 12 -60.74 2.33 13.83
N GLY A 13 -59.95 1.52 14.52
CA GLY A 13 -60.23 1.04 15.88
C GLY A 13 -59.06 1.42 16.80
N PRO A 14 -59.28 2.17 17.90
CA PRO A 14 -58.28 2.44 18.92
C PRO A 14 -58.45 1.40 20.05
N LEU A 15 -57.43 0.58 20.31
CA LEU A 15 -57.41 -0.26 21.50
C LEU A 15 -55.98 -0.77 21.78
N LEU A 16 -55.63 -0.70 23.07
CA LEU A 16 -54.39 -1.17 23.70
C LEU A 16 -53.14 -0.27 23.59
N VAL A 17 -53.30 0.93 24.15
CA VAL A 17 -52.31 1.44 25.11
C VAL A 17 -52.51 0.66 26.42
N ALA A 18 -51.55 -0.18 26.81
CA ALA A 18 -51.22 -0.61 28.19
C ALA A 18 -50.57 -2.02 28.24
N VAL A 19 -49.34 -2.15 27.75
CA VAL A 19 -48.36 -3.14 28.28
C VAL A 19 -46.97 -2.48 28.21
N LEU A 20 -46.73 -1.54 29.12
CA LEU A 20 -45.40 -1.08 29.52
C LEU A 20 -45.14 -1.68 30.90
N LEU A 21 -43.89 -2.09 31.15
CA LEU A 21 -43.28 -2.48 32.44
C LEU A 21 -43.39 -3.95 32.87
N ALA A 22 -42.68 -4.87 32.19
CA ALA A 22 -42.11 -6.08 32.83
C ALA A 22 -41.10 -6.87 31.96
N ALA A 23 -40.31 -6.20 31.10
CA ALA A 23 -39.26 -6.88 30.32
C ALA A 23 -38.02 -6.00 30.09
N SER A 24 -37.67 -5.21 31.11
CA SER A 24 -36.50 -4.31 31.10
C SER A 24 -35.44 -4.70 32.13
N LEU A 25 -35.30 -5.99 32.44
CA LEU A 25 -34.23 -6.53 33.28
C LEU A 25 -33.82 -7.89 32.68
N LEU A 26 -32.52 -8.09 32.42
CA LEU A 26 -31.89 -9.26 31.75
C LEU A 26 -31.73 -9.21 30.21
N CYS A 27 -31.35 -8.07 29.65
CA CYS A 27 -30.26 -8.10 28.67
C CYS A 27 -29.00 -7.68 29.40
N ALA A 28 -28.41 -8.61 30.15
CA ALA A 28 -27.01 -8.54 30.51
C ALA A 28 -26.26 -8.47 29.18
N VAL A 29 -25.88 -7.25 28.82
CA VAL A 29 -24.92 -6.98 27.77
C VAL A 29 -23.67 -7.73 28.19
N ALA A 30 -23.50 -8.93 27.64
CA ALA A 30 -22.19 -9.53 27.52
C ALA A 30 -21.42 -8.59 26.59
N LEU A 31 -20.88 -7.51 27.17
CA LEU A 31 -19.75 -6.81 26.60
C LEU A 31 -18.76 -7.96 26.33
N PRO A 32 -18.41 -8.24 25.06
CA PRO A 32 -17.24 -9.04 24.83
C PRO A 32 -16.15 -8.26 25.54
N SER A 33 -15.73 -8.74 26.70
CA SER A 33 -14.49 -8.36 27.31
C SER A 33 -13.50 -8.52 26.19
N ALA A 34 -13.06 -7.38 25.65
CA ALA A 34 -11.97 -7.32 24.70
C ALA A 34 -10.82 -7.97 25.46
N GLY A 35 -10.66 -9.28 25.24
CA GLY A 35 -9.51 -10.00 25.71
C GLY A 35 -8.31 -9.20 25.24
N PRO A 36 -7.21 -9.16 26.02
CA PRO A 36 -6.00 -8.50 25.56
C PRO A 36 -5.79 -8.98 24.15
N ALA A 37 -5.77 -8.04 23.19
CA ALA A 37 -5.54 -8.35 21.80
C ALA A 37 -4.29 -9.23 21.82
N ARG A 38 -4.47 -10.54 21.63
CA ARG A 38 -3.35 -11.46 21.53
C ARG A 38 -2.63 -10.90 20.34
N ALA A 39 -1.49 -10.26 20.60
CA ALA A 39 -0.56 -9.85 19.58
C ALA A 39 -0.47 -11.05 18.65
N HIS A 40 -1.14 -10.96 17.50
CA HIS A 40 -1.08 -12.02 16.52
C HIS A 40 0.40 -12.19 16.28
N GLY A 41 0.88 -13.41 16.50
CA GLY A 41 2.28 -13.75 16.40
C GLY A 41 2.86 -13.01 15.22
N ARG A 42 3.91 -12.24 15.47
CA ARG A 42 4.64 -11.40 14.52
C ARG A 42 5.39 -12.29 13.52
N GLU A 43 4.67 -13.25 12.91
CA GLU A 43 5.24 -14.39 12.18
C GLU A 43 5.12 -14.25 10.66
N ASP A 44 4.26 -13.39 10.13
CA ASP A 44 4.23 -13.14 8.68
C ASP A 44 5.26 -12.07 8.29
N GLY A 45 6.53 -12.27 8.69
CA GLY A 45 7.70 -11.53 8.24
C GLY A 45 7.97 -11.77 6.76
N ARG A 46 7.03 -11.38 5.90
CA ARG A 46 7.04 -11.57 4.46
C ARG A 46 7.82 -10.44 3.84
N PHE A 47 9.06 -10.74 3.51
CA PHE A 47 9.89 -9.89 2.69
C PHE A 47 9.49 -10.08 1.22
N TRP A 48 9.66 -9.04 0.40
CA TRP A 48 9.45 -9.08 -1.04
C TRP A 48 10.76 -8.78 -1.75
N LEU A 49 10.98 -9.53 -2.82
CA LEU A 49 12.14 -9.45 -3.67
C LEU A 49 11.74 -8.70 -4.95
N LEU A 50 12.27 -7.50 -5.21
CA LEU A 50 12.10 -6.80 -6.49
C LEU A 50 13.33 -7.03 -7.38
N GLU A 51 13.14 -7.66 -8.53
CA GLU A 51 14.18 -7.97 -9.50
C GLU A 51 14.05 -7.05 -10.72
N GLU A 52 15.13 -6.31 -11.03
CA GLU A 52 15.25 -5.47 -12.23
C GLU A 52 15.96 -6.30 -13.30
N THR A 53 15.26 -6.61 -14.40
CA THR A 53 15.85 -7.25 -15.57
C THR A 53 15.95 -6.25 -16.72
N HIS A 54 16.99 -6.41 -17.54
CA HIS A 54 17.19 -5.59 -18.73
C HIS A 54 16.90 -6.44 -19.96
N ARG A 55 16.06 -5.94 -20.87
CA ARG A 55 15.86 -6.56 -22.19
C ARG A 55 16.17 -5.57 -23.29
N SER A 56 16.75 -6.06 -24.38
CA SER A 56 16.88 -5.27 -25.60
C SER A 56 15.51 -4.95 -26.18
N ASP A 57 15.31 -3.71 -26.62
CA ASP A 57 14.09 -3.34 -27.32
C ASP A 57 13.98 -4.15 -28.63
N PRO A 58 12.96 -5.00 -28.81
CA PRO A 58 12.81 -5.80 -30.02
C PRO A 58 12.68 -4.93 -31.29
N ALA A 59 12.21 -3.68 -31.17
CA ALA A 59 12.16 -2.74 -32.29
C ALA A 59 13.55 -2.25 -32.75
N CYS A 60 14.59 -2.54 -31.97
CA CYS A 60 15.95 -2.09 -32.20
C CYS A 60 16.95 -3.24 -32.42
N ALA A 61 16.47 -4.46 -32.70
CA ALA A 61 17.31 -5.60 -33.00
C ALA A 61 18.32 -5.27 -34.13
N GLY A 62 19.62 -5.37 -33.83
CA GLY A 62 20.72 -5.12 -34.79
C GLY A 62 21.25 -3.69 -34.85
N LYS A 63 20.78 -2.76 -34.02
CA LYS A 63 21.33 -1.39 -33.93
C LYS A 63 22.33 -1.27 -32.78
N ALA A 64 23.45 -0.59 -33.00
CA ALA A 64 24.53 -0.43 -32.02
C ALA A 64 24.11 0.36 -30.76
N ASP A 65 23.16 1.30 -30.91
CA ASP A 65 22.67 2.16 -29.83
C ASP A 65 21.26 1.77 -29.39
N CYS A 66 21.06 0.50 -29.07
CA CYS A 66 19.78 0.03 -28.58
C CYS A 66 19.60 0.38 -27.10
N ARG A 67 18.60 1.20 -26.79
CA ARG A 67 18.21 1.48 -25.40
C ARG A 67 17.70 0.18 -24.75
N LEU A 68 18.30 -0.22 -23.64
CA LEU A 68 17.80 -1.33 -22.82
C LEU A 68 16.48 -0.90 -22.17
N LEU A 69 15.46 -1.71 -22.36
CA LEU A 69 14.22 -1.62 -21.60
C LEU A 69 14.45 -2.25 -20.24
N LYS A 70 13.87 -1.63 -19.22
CA LYS A 70 13.88 -2.13 -17.84
C LYS A 70 12.54 -2.79 -17.57
N ASP A 71 12.59 -4.03 -17.11
CA ASP A 71 11.44 -4.75 -16.57
C ASP A 71 11.67 -4.96 -15.07
N TYR A 72 10.60 -4.90 -14.30
CA TYR A 72 10.64 -5.11 -12.85
C TYR A 72 9.69 -6.26 -12.50
N ASP A 73 10.16 -7.23 -11.73
CA ASP A 73 9.35 -8.33 -11.21
C ASP A 73 9.42 -8.37 -9.68
N SER A 74 8.35 -8.83 -9.02
CA SER A 74 8.31 -8.94 -7.56
C SER A 74 7.77 -10.29 -7.10
N ARG A 75 8.46 -10.94 -6.14
CA ARG A 75 7.98 -12.18 -5.52
C ARG A 75 8.18 -12.18 -4.00
N PRO A 76 7.36 -12.93 -3.24
CA PRO A 76 7.66 -13.16 -1.83
C PRO A 76 8.90 -14.07 -1.71
N PHE A 77 9.65 -13.91 -0.61
CA PHE A 77 10.69 -14.89 -0.28
C PHE A 77 10.06 -16.23 0.13
N ALA A 78 10.71 -17.33 -0.25
CA ALA A 78 10.33 -18.64 0.23
C ALA A 78 10.59 -18.75 1.75
N PRO A 79 9.83 -19.57 2.50
CA PRO A 79 10.02 -19.74 3.94
C PRO A 79 11.47 -20.07 4.32
N GLU A 80 12.15 -20.90 3.54
CA GLU A 80 13.55 -21.30 3.70
C GLU A 80 14.55 -20.15 3.42
N GLU A 81 14.18 -19.17 2.60
CA GLU A 81 15.00 -17.99 2.31
C GLU A 81 14.90 -16.94 3.44
N THR A 82 13.82 -16.96 4.23
CA THR A 82 13.50 -15.94 5.24
C THR A 82 14.58 -15.83 6.33
N ALA A 83 15.16 -16.94 6.76
CA ALA A 83 16.22 -16.94 7.77
C ALA A 83 17.51 -16.29 7.23
N THR A 84 17.86 -16.57 5.97
CA THR A 84 19.01 -15.97 5.29
C THR A 84 18.82 -14.48 5.09
N VAL A 85 17.61 -14.07 4.71
CA VAL A 85 17.25 -12.65 4.52
C VAL A 85 17.29 -11.89 5.83
N ARG A 86 16.75 -12.45 6.92
CA ARG A 86 16.88 -11.85 8.26
C ARG A 86 18.33 -11.69 8.67
N GLN A 87 19.16 -12.72 8.51
CA GLN A 87 20.60 -12.61 8.78
C GLN A 87 21.32 -11.57 7.91
N LEU A 88 20.81 -11.31 6.70
CA LEU A 88 21.34 -10.25 5.84
C LEU A 88 20.95 -8.88 6.40
N PHE A 89 19.67 -8.67 6.73
CA PHE A 89 19.20 -7.44 7.37
C PHE A 89 19.90 -7.16 8.70
N ASP A 90 20.03 -8.16 9.59
CA ASP A 90 20.72 -8.02 10.88
C ASP A 90 22.20 -7.62 10.67
N ARG A 91 22.85 -8.13 9.62
CA ARG A 91 24.21 -7.72 9.26
C ARG A 91 24.28 -6.31 8.70
N MET A 92 23.27 -5.87 7.98
CA MET A 92 23.19 -4.51 7.43
C MET A 92 22.93 -3.48 8.53
N ASP A 93 22.05 -3.79 9.48
CA ASP A 93 21.79 -2.93 10.64
C ASP A 93 23.00 -2.85 11.58
N ALA A 94 23.79 -3.92 11.66
CA ALA A 94 25.04 -3.94 12.42
C ALA A 94 26.23 -3.31 11.67
N ALA A 95 26.15 -3.16 10.34
CA ALA A 95 27.22 -2.57 9.56
C ALA A 95 27.18 -1.04 9.71
N PRO A 96 28.25 -0.39 10.20
CA PRO A 96 28.32 1.06 10.20
C PRO A 96 28.24 1.53 8.75
N ALA A 97 27.21 2.32 8.42
CA ALA A 97 26.97 2.81 7.07
C ALA A 97 28.22 3.53 6.55
N PRO A 98 28.93 2.97 5.54
CA PRO A 98 30.30 3.39 5.25
C PRO A 98 30.41 4.83 4.72
N ASP A 99 29.33 5.48 4.30
CA ASP A 99 29.35 6.86 3.81
C ASP A 99 27.98 7.55 4.01
N THR A 100 27.36 7.43 5.20
CA THR A 100 26.25 8.35 5.49
C THR A 100 26.84 9.74 5.70
N PRO A 101 26.50 10.76 4.88
CA PRO A 101 26.97 12.11 5.11
C PRO A 101 26.51 12.49 6.51
N ARG A 102 27.47 12.73 7.40
CA ARG A 102 27.17 13.30 8.70
C ARG A 102 26.49 14.63 8.41
N VAL A 103 25.20 14.73 8.71
CA VAL A 103 24.55 16.02 8.82
C VAL A 103 25.39 16.76 9.85
N CYS A 104 26.14 17.76 9.41
CA CYS A 104 26.80 18.67 10.33
C CYS A 104 25.66 19.24 11.17
N GLU A 105 25.49 18.74 12.39
CA GLU A 105 24.78 19.50 13.41
C GLU A 105 25.47 20.84 13.41
N ALA A 106 24.76 21.86 12.93
CA ALA A 106 25.29 23.21 12.86
C ALA A 106 25.82 23.50 14.25
N ALA A 107 27.14 23.67 14.36
CA ALA A 107 27.76 24.04 15.61
C ALA A 107 26.95 25.22 16.16
N PRO A 108 26.51 25.19 17.43
CA PRO A 108 25.72 26.27 18.00
C PRO A 108 26.44 27.58 17.67
N ALA A 109 25.69 28.50 17.07
CA ALA A 109 26.23 29.75 16.54
C ALA A 109 27.19 30.34 17.57
N PRO A 110 28.47 30.56 17.21
CA PRO A 110 29.41 31.10 18.17
C PRO A 110 28.89 32.46 18.64
N ALA A 111 28.79 32.63 19.96
CA ALA A 111 28.50 33.93 20.54
C ALA A 111 29.45 34.98 19.93
N PRO A 112 28.97 36.21 19.65
CA PRO A 112 29.78 37.22 18.98
C PRO A 112 31.07 37.47 19.77
N ARG A 113 32.21 37.06 19.18
CA ARG A 113 33.53 37.34 19.72
C ARG A 113 34.09 38.57 19.03
N SER A 114 34.41 39.57 19.85
CA SER A 114 35.17 40.75 19.47
C SER A 114 36.48 40.36 18.80
N GLU A 115 36.79 41.06 17.71
CA GLU A 115 38.02 40.96 16.95
C GLU A 115 39.24 41.10 17.85
N THR A 116 40.15 40.13 17.80
CA THR A 116 41.56 40.36 18.09
C THR A 116 42.38 39.48 17.17
N THR A 117 43.05 40.14 16.25
CA THR A 117 44.05 39.64 15.31
C THR A 117 45.18 38.94 16.06
N SER A 118 45.55 37.72 15.65
CA SER A 118 46.94 37.25 15.68
C SER A 118 47.11 36.02 14.78
N GLU A 119 47.98 36.23 13.81
CA GLU A 119 48.60 35.31 12.88
C GLU A 119 49.51 34.32 13.62
N THR A 120 49.35 33.01 13.38
CA THR A 120 50.39 31.99 13.65
C THR A 120 50.12 30.72 12.85
N THR A 121 51.02 30.42 11.92
CA THR A 121 51.14 29.17 11.15
C THR A 121 51.68 28.04 12.01
N PRO A 122 51.25 26.78 11.77
CA PRO A 122 52.15 25.64 11.94
C PRO A 122 52.17 24.65 10.76
N ALA A 123 53.28 23.91 10.74
CA ALA A 123 53.85 23.05 9.71
C ALA A 123 53.14 21.68 9.53
N PRO A 124 53.47 20.90 8.46
CA PRO A 124 52.82 19.62 8.15
C PRO A 124 53.41 18.46 8.96
N GLY A 125 52.54 17.66 9.59
CA GLY A 125 52.86 16.39 10.24
C GLY A 125 52.48 15.21 9.35
N THR A 126 53.47 14.38 9.03
CA THR A 126 53.35 13.03 8.46
C THR A 126 52.85 12.05 9.53
N GLU A 127 51.75 11.35 9.28
CA GLU A 127 51.34 10.21 10.10
C GLU A 127 51.16 8.96 9.22
N SER A 128 52.00 7.97 9.50
CA SER A 128 52.04 6.64 8.93
C SER A 128 51.19 5.74 9.82
N VAL A 129 50.19 5.04 9.27
CA VAL A 129 49.42 4.03 10.01
C VAL A 129 49.64 2.66 9.36
N ASP A 130 50.31 1.83 10.14
CA ASP A 130 50.60 0.42 9.90
C ASP A 130 49.35 -0.46 9.92
N GLY A 131 49.51 -1.64 9.32
CA GLY A 131 48.46 -2.54 8.91
C GLY A 131 47.66 -3.25 10.01
N ALA A 132 46.43 -3.61 9.65
CA ALA A 132 45.62 -4.60 10.35
C ALA A 132 45.12 -5.64 9.33
N GLN A 133 45.55 -6.89 9.52
CA GLN A 133 45.08 -8.04 8.75
C GLN A 133 43.59 -8.32 9.00
N PRO A 134 42.78 -8.64 7.97
CA PRO A 134 41.43 -9.14 8.16
C PRO A 134 41.45 -10.59 8.64
N GLY A 135 40.86 -10.82 9.81
CA GLY A 135 40.55 -12.15 10.33
C GLY A 135 39.54 -12.87 9.46
N THR A 136 39.82 -14.15 9.20
CA THR A 136 38.96 -15.10 8.48
C THR A 136 37.61 -15.27 9.17
N SER A 137 36.55 -14.80 8.49
CA SER A 137 35.15 -15.01 8.86
C SER A 137 34.71 -16.47 8.59
N PRO A 138 33.92 -17.10 9.48
CA PRO A 138 33.52 -18.50 9.34
C PRO A 138 32.62 -18.71 8.11
N ALA A 139 32.95 -19.74 7.34
CA ALA A 139 32.29 -20.11 6.10
C ALA A 139 30.78 -20.33 6.31
N ALA A 140 29.97 -19.43 5.74
CA ALA A 140 28.54 -19.65 5.53
C ALA A 140 28.32 -20.92 4.68
N PRO A 141 27.21 -21.64 4.87
CA PRO A 141 26.94 -22.90 4.17
C PRO A 141 26.88 -22.68 2.65
N ARG A 142 27.84 -23.29 1.93
CA ARG A 142 28.03 -23.22 0.46
C ARG A 142 26.78 -23.56 -0.37
N ALA A 143 25.80 -24.24 0.20
CA ALA A 143 24.57 -24.63 -0.50
C ALA A 143 23.66 -23.43 -0.85
N ALA A 144 23.61 -22.39 -0.02
CA ALA A 144 22.79 -21.21 -0.28
C ALA A 144 23.39 -20.29 -1.36
N GLN A 145 24.73 -20.26 -1.50
CA GLN A 145 25.40 -19.47 -2.54
C GLN A 145 25.25 -20.06 -3.95
N ALA A 146 24.96 -21.36 -4.07
CA ALA A 146 24.80 -22.01 -5.37
C ALA A 146 23.48 -21.66 -6.07
N LEU A 147 22.44 -21.27 -5.31
CA LEU A 147 21.13 -20.87 -5.85
C LEU A 147 21.07 -19.39 -6.29
N LEU A 148 22.04 -18.57 -5.89
CA LEU A 148 22.13 -17.14 -6.22
C LEU A 148 23.11 -16.86 -7.37
N ARG A 149 23.31 -17.83 -8.28
CA ARG A 149 24.11 -17.58 -9.48
C ARG A 149 23.30 -16.74 -10.47
N PRO A 150 23.85 -15.62 -10.98
CA PRO A 150 23.13 -14.68 -11.85
C PRO A 150 22.58 -15.34 -13.13
N GLU A 151 23.24 -16.38 -13.62
CA GLU A 151 22.88 -17.17 -14.79
C GLU A 151 21.64 -18.08 -14.61
N ASN A 152 21.08 -18.19 -13.40
CA ASN A 152 19.85 -18.95 -13.12
C ASN A 152 18.62 -18.05 -12.87
N LEU A 153 18.81 -16.73 -12.89
CA LEU A 153 17.74 -15.74 -12.68
C LEU A 153 16.93 -15.46 -13.96
N GLU A 154 17.56 -15.54 -15.14
CA GLU A 154 16.89 -15.37 -16.43
C GLU A 154 15.91 -16.50 -16.78
N ALA A 155 16.01 -17.66 -16.10
CA ALA A 155 15.11 -18.79 -16.26
C ALA A 155 13.85 -18.70 -15.37
N LEU A 156 13.72 -17.64 -14.55
CA LEU A 156 12.60 -17.49 -13.63
C LEU A 156 11.35 -17.00 -14.38
N THR A 157 10.27 -17.74 -14.22
CA THR A 157 9.00 -17.47 -14.89
C THR A 157 8.39 -16.20 -14.31
N LEU A 158 8.05 -15.23 -15.17
CA LEU A 158 7.37 -13.98 -14.79
C LEU A 158 6.29 -14.22 -13.74
N ALA A 159 6.36 -13.52 -12.61
CA ALA A 159 5.34 -13.65 -11.59
C ALA A 159 3.98 -13.23 -12.19
N LYS A 160 2.97 -14.08 -11.99
CA LYS A 160 1.61 -13.73 -12.40
C LYS A 160 1.19 -12.48 -11.62
N LYS A 161 0.51 -11.54 -12.28
CA LYS A 161 -0.09 -10.32 -11.69
C LYS A 161 -0.67 -10.45 -10.26
N PRO A 162 -1.32 -11.56 -9.83
CA PRO A 162 -1.82 -11.70 -8.44
C PRO A 162 -0.74 -11.92 -7.37
N ALA A 163 0.50 -12.25 -7.72
CA ALA A 163 1.52 -12.61 -6.74
C ALA A 163 1.72 -11.54 -5.64
N PRO A 164 1.79 -10.23 -5.94
CA PRO A 164 1.91 -9.17 -4.93
C PRO A 164 0.70 -9.00 -4.00
N LEU A 165 -0.45 -9.53 -4.39
CA LEU A 165 -1.68 -9.49 -3.58
C LEU A 165 -1.77 -10.67 -2.61
N LYS A 166 -0.93 -11.70 -2.79
CA LYS A 166 -0.98 -12.91 -1.97
C LYS A 166 -0.73 -12.58 -0.51
N GLY A 167 -1.76 -12.82 0.30
CA GLY A 167 -1.71 -12.63 1.74
C GLY A 167 -1.82 -11.19 2.21
N LEU A 168 -2.16 -10.24 1.33
CA LEU A 168 -2.57 -8.90 1.73
C LEU A 168 -3.80 -9.02 2.66
N ARG A 169 -3.72 -8.46 3.87
CA ARG A 169 -4.79 -8.51 4.89
C ARG A 169 -5.34 -7.14 5.24
N GLN A 170 -4.54 -6.10 5.08
CA GLN A 170 -4.88 -4.73 5.42
C GLN A 170 -4.37 -3.79 4.33
N VAL A 171 -5.10 -2.70 4.10
CA VAL A 171 -4.75 -1.66 3.12
C VAL A 171 -5.08 -0.28 3.66
N GLY A 172 -4.15 0.67 3.49
CA GLY A 172 -4.38 2.08 3.77
C GLY A 172 -5.25 2.70 2.68
N LEU A 173 -6.36 3.31 3.07
CA LEU A 173 -7.27 4.01 2.17
C LEU A 173 -7.99 5.12 2.93
N ASP A 174 -8.00 6.33 2.36
CA ASP A 174 -8.82 7.45 2.83
C ASP A 174 -9.55 8.12 1.65
N LEU A 175 -10.87 7.95 1.62
CA LEU A 175 -11.79 8.57 0.68
C LEU A 175 -12.70 9.60 1.36
N ALA A 176 -12.58 9.78 2.68
CA ALA A 176 -13.49 10.66 3.43
C ALA A 176 -13.40 12.12 2.95
N GLY A 177 -12.22 12.55 2.50
CA GLY A 177 -11.97 13.87 1.91
C GLY A 177 -12.21 13.96 0.39
N MET A 178 -12.76 12.94 -0.26
CA MET A 178 -13.01 12.97 -1.71
C MET A 178 -14.14 13.96 -2.04
N SER A 179 -13.87 14.90 -2.93
CA SER A 179 -14.88 15.83 -3.43
C SER A 179 -16.03 15.10 -4.12
N PRO A 180 -17.30 15.44 -3.81
CA PRO A 180 -18.44 14.84 -4.47
C PRO A 180 -18.50 15.22 -5.96
N PRO A 181 -19.01 14.35 -6.84
CA PRO A 181 -19.42 14.74 -8.18
C PRO A 181 -20.54 15.80 -8.13
N PRO A 182 -20.73 16.61 -9.20
CA PRO A 182 -21.80 17.61 -9.25
C PRO A 182 -23.19 17.06 -8.89
N GLY A 183 -23.83 17.64 -7.88
CA GLY A 183 -25.17 17.25 -7.39
C GLY A 183 -25.21 16.04 -6.45
N PHE A 184 -24.07 15.55 -5.98
CA PHE A 184 -23.99 14.63 -4.84
C PHE A 184 -23.82 15.41 -3.52
N PRO A 185 -24.23 14.84 -2.38
CA PRO A 185 -24.05 15.47 -1.07
C PRO A 185 -22.58 15.47 -0.64
N ASP A 186 -22.23 16.35 0.30
CA ASP A 186 -20.88 16.41 0.92
C ASP A 186 -20.51 15.12 1.67
N SER A 187 -21.49 14.26 2.00
CA SER A 187 -21.25 12.94 2.59
C SER A 187 -20.69 11.91 1.61
N PHE A 188 -20.59 12.23 0.31
CA PHE A 188 -20.19 11.28 -0.75
C PHE A 188 -18.91 10.52 -0.41
N GLY A 189 -17.83 11.22 -0.03
CA GLY A 189 -16.54 10.60 0.29
C GLY A 189 -16.62 9.64 1.48
N ALA A 190 -17.32 10.03 2.54
CA ALA A 190 -17.51 9.19 3.73
C ALA A 190 -18.37 7.94 3.44
N GLU A 191 -19.45 8.09 2.66
CA GLU A 191 -20.28 6.97 2.23
C GLU A 191 -19.53 6.02 1.29
N LEU A 192 -18.67 6.56 0.42
CA LEU A 192 -17.81 5.78 -0.46
C LEU A 192 -16.74 5.02 0.33
N GLN A 193 -16.11 5.66 1.32
CA GLN A 193 -15.15 5.01 2.23
C GLN A 193 -15.79 3.80 2.93
N ALA A 194 -17.01 3.96 3.47
CA ALA A 194 -17.72 2.88 4.14
C ALA A 194 -18.03 1.72 3.19
N ALA A 195 -18.50 2.02 1.97
CA ALA A 195 -18.80 1.01 0.96
C ALA A 195 -17.53 0.29 0.46
N PHE A 196 -16.40 0.99 0.29
CA PHE A 196 -15.11 0.36 -0.01
C PHE A 196 -14.67 -0.59 1.10
N ALA A 197 -14.78 -0.16 2.36
CA ALA A 197 -14.41 -0.99 3.52
C ALA A 197 -15.27 -2.26 3.61
N GLU A 198 -16.57 -2.14 3.35
CA GLU A 198 -17.49 -3.28 3.29
C GLU A 198 -17.12 -4.25 2.16
N THR A 199 -17.00 -3.75 0.92
CA THR A 199 -16.69 -4.57 -0.28
C THR A 199 -15.36 -5.29 -0.13
N LEU A 200 -14.30 -4.58 0.26
CA LEU A 200 -12.97 -5.17 0.49
C LEU A 200 -12.97 -6.14 1.68
N GLY A 201 -13.77 -5.85 2.72
CA GLY A 201 -13.99 -6.75 3.84
C GLY A 201 -14.51 -8.12 3.43
N THR A 202 -15.35 -8.21 2.39
CA THR A 202 -15.83 -9.50 1.85
C THR A 202 -14.73 -10.37 1.24
N ALA A 203 -13.56 -9.79 0.93
CA ALA A 203 -12.36 -10.50 0.48
C ALA A 203 -11.36 -10.77 1.61
N GLY A 204 -11.70 -10.45 2.86
CA GLY A 204 -10.78 -10.54 4.00
C GLY A 204 -9.71 -9.44 4.00
N LEU A 205 -9.93 -8.34 3.25
CA LEU A 205 -9.06 -7.19 3.22
C LEU A 205 -9.65 -6.07 4.10
N GLN A 206 -8.99 -5.78 5.21
CA GLN A 206 -9.41 -4.72 6.12
C GLN A 206 -8.87 -3.36 5.67
N VAL A 207 -9.77 -2.39 5.53
CA VAL A 207 -9.37 -0.99 5.31
C VAL A 207 -8.94 -0.36 6.63
N VAL A 208 -7.76 0.26 6.63
CA VAL A 208 -7.20 1.02 7.75
C VAL A 208 -6.82 2.43 7.30
N THR A 209 -6.55 3.33 8.26
CA THR A 209 -6.03 4.67 7.95
C THR A 209 -4.66 4.57 7.27
N PRO A 210 -4.30 5.52 6.36
CA PRO A 210 -2.97 5.55 5.76
C PRO A 210 -1.82 5.49 6.76
N GLU A 211 -1.95 6.12 7.93
CA GLU A 211 -0.93 6.14 8.98
C GLU A 211 -0.74 4.73 9.59
N ALA A 212 -1.83 4.05 9.93
CA ALA A 212 -1.79 2.67 10.39
C ALA A 212 -1.19 1.72 9.33
N ALA A 213 -1.55 1.91 8.06
CA ALA A 213 -0.99 1.12 6.98
C ALA A 213 0.52 1.32 6.80
N ALA A 214 1.05 2.51 7.09
CA ALA A 214 2.49 2.77 7.02
C ALA A 214 3.31 1.92 8.02
N ALA A 215 2.68 1.42 9.10
CA ALA A 215 3.31 0.53 10.07
C ALA A 215 3.25 -0.96 9.68
N LEU A 216 2.53 -1.32 8.60
CA LEU A 216 2.37 -2.70 8.15
C LEU A 216 3.52 -3.13 7.24
N PRO A 217 3.82 -4.45 7.16
CA PRO A 217 4.76 -4.97 6.17
C PRO A 217 4.38 -4.55 4.75
N GLY A 218 5.32 -3.94 4.03
CA GLY A 218 5.10 -3.44 2.68
C GLY A 218 4.27 -2.16 2.61
N ALA A 219 3.87 -1.54 3.72
CA ALA A 219 3.13 -0.27 3.78
C ALA A 219 2.06 -0.12 2.67
N PRO A 220 1.09 -1.05 2.56
CA PRO A 220 0.16 -1.13 1.45
C PRO A 220 -0.80 0.06 1.44
N GLN A 221 -0.81 0.81 0.34
CA GLN A 221 -1.59 2.06 0.22
C GLN A 221 -2.36 2.06 -1.09
N LEU A 222 -3.69 2.12 -1.00
CA LEU A 222 -4.59 2.28 -2.13
C LEU A 222 -4.95 3.76 -2.29
N ALA A 223 -4.56 4.33 -3.42
CA ALA A 223 -4.92 5.69 -3.79
C ALA A 223 -5.98 5.66 -4.90
N ILE A 224 -7.03 6.47 -4.74
CA ILE A 224 -8.08 6.66 -5.74
C ILE A 224 -8.07 8.12 -6.19
N TYR A 225 -7.95 8.35 -7.49
CA TYR A 225 -7.99 9.66 -8.12
C TYR A 225 -9.23 9.71 -9.01
N ALA A 226 -10.15 10.62 -8.72
CA ALA A 226 -11.33 10.85 -9.54
C ALA A 226 -11.27 12.23 -10.17
N SER A 227 -11.63 12.33 -11.44
CA SER A 227 -11.77 13.59 -12.17
C SER A 227 -13.16 13.67 -12.81
N PHE A 228 -13.74 14.87 -12.74
CA PHE A 228 -15.03 15.21 -13.34
C PHE A 228 -14.76 16.35 -14.32
N SER A 229 -15.11 16.17 -15.59
CA SER A 229 -14.86 17.13 -16.66
C SER A 229 -16.17 17.49 -17.34
N GLU A 230 -16.56 18.75 -17.26
CA GLU A 230 -17.68 19.33 -18.01
C GLU A 230 -17.17 19.80 -19.37
N PRO A 231 -17.51 19.12 -20.48
CA PRO A 231 -17.29 19.70 -21.80
C PRO A 231 -18.09 21.02 -21.94
N GLU A 232 -17.43 22.07 -22.40
CA GLU A 232 -18.01 23.42 -22.50
C GLU A 232 -19.40 23.44 -23.14
N GLY A 233 -20.37 24.03 -22.43
CA GLY A 233 -21.69 24.35 -22.98
C GLY A 233 -22.67 23.18 -23.08
N LEU A 234 -22.32 22.00 -22.57
CA LEU A 234 -23.26 20.87 -22.47
C LEU A 234 -23.67 20.67 -21.02
N CYS A 235 -24.97 20.47 -20.79
CA CYS A 235 -25.51 19.99 -19.52
C CYS A 235 -25.08 18.52 -19.30
N GLY A 236 -23.78 18.24 -19.28
CA GLY A 236 -23.14 16.93 -19.38
C GLY A 236 -21.80 16.99 -18.65
N TYR A 237 -21.43 15.96 -17.89
CA TYR A 237 -20.03 15.78 -17.51
C TYR A 237 -19.57 14.36 -17.80
N THR A 238 -18.28 14.22 -18.07
CA THR A 238 -17.61 12.92 -18.10
C THR A 238 -16.82 12.77 -16.82
N TYR A 239 -16.64 11.53 -16.38
CA TYR A 239 -15.79 11.26 -15.24
C TYR A 239 -14.86 10.09 -15.53
N SER A 240 -13.69 10.15 -14.90
CA SER A 240 -12.74 9.06 -14.90
C SER A 240 -12.18 8.88 -13.51
N ALA A 241 -11.94 7.64 -13.13
CA ALA A 241 -11.24 7.34 -11.90
C ALA A 241 -10.11 6.35 -12.15
N PHE A 242 -9.00 6.58 -11.47
CA PHE A 242 -7.82 5.73 -11.48
C PHE A 242 -7.52 5.28 -10.05
N ALA A 243 -7.28 3.99 -9.89
CA ALA A 243 -6.89 3.39 -8.63
C ALA A 243 -5.51 2.78 -8.75
N SER A 244 -4.69 2.94 -7.72
CA SER A 244 -3.39 2.28 -7.63
C SER A 244 -3.12 1.82 -6.21
N LEU A 245 -2.81 0.54 -6.07
CA LEU A 245 -2.25 -0.03 -4.86
C LEU A 245 -0.73 0.00 -4.98
N SER A 246 -0.09 0.63 -4.00
CA SER A 246 1.37 0.65 -3.88
C SER A 246 1.81 -0.10 -2.63
N GLN A 247 2.99 -0.72 -2.71
CA GLN A 247 3.68 -1.33 -1.57
C GLN A 247 5.15 -0.92 -1.57
N THR A 248 5.76 -0.84 -0.39
CA THR A 248 7.20 -0.72 -0.23
C THR A 248 7.85 -2.08 -0.49
N ALA A 249 8.64 -2.15 -1.55
CA ALA A 249 9.52 -3.26 -1.87
C ALA A 249 10.96 -2.92 -1.48
N VAL A 250 11.75 -3.97 -1.29
CA VAL A 250 13.17 -3.85 -0.99
C VAL A 250 13.96 -4.32 -2.21
N LEU A 251 15.00 -3.58 -2.59
CA LEU A 251 15.87 -4.00 -3.69
C LEU A 251 16.75 -5.16 -3.24
N THR A 252 16.88 -6.18 -4.10
CA THR A 252 17.72 -7.34 -3.83
C THR A 252 19.20 -7.00 -3.70
N ARG A 253 19.68 -6.16 -4.62
CA ARG A 253 21.08 -5.73 -4.69
C ARG A 253 21.48 -4.86 -3.50
N ASP A 254 20.52 -4.19 -2.88
CA ASP A 254 20.74 -3.29 -1.74
C ASP A 254 19.48 -3.26 -0.87
N PRO A 255 19.40 -4.12 0.16
CA PRO A 255 18.23 -4.17 1.03
C PRO A 255 18.02 -2.93 1.91
N GLY A 256 19.01 -2.02 1.97
CA GLY A 256 18.88 -0.73 2.65
C GLY A 256 18.03 0.25 1.84
N VAL A 257 17.88 0.00 0.53
CA VAL A 257 17.05 0.80 -0.37
C VAL A 257 15.63 0.25 -0.41
N LYS A 258 14.72 1.05 0.12
CA LYS A 258 13.27 0.83 0.05
C LYS A 258 12.69 1.62 -1.10
N VAL A 259 11.95 0.95 -1.98
CA VAL A 259 11.27 1.59 -3.12
C VAL A 259 9.76 1.41 -2.99
N ARG A 260 9.00 2.46 -3.31
CA ARG A 260 7.54 2.35 -3.41
C ARG A 260 7.20 1.91 -4.83
N ALA A 261 6.57 0.75 -4.96
CA ALA A 261 6.20 0.18 -6.25
C ALA A 261 4.68 0.04 -6.36
N GLY A 262 4.12 0.32 -7.54
CA GLY A 262 2.74 0.02 -7.86
C GLY A 262 2.57 -1.47 -8.14
N VAL A 263 1.72 -2.14 -7.38
CA VAL A 263 1.51 -3.60 -7.45
C VAL A 263 0.18 -3.98 -8.06
N TRP A 264 -0.77 -3.05 -8.11
CA TRP A 264 -2.07 -3.22 -8.75
C TRP A 264 -2.62 -1.86 -9.17
N SER A 265 -3.36 -1.81 -10.26
CA SER A 265 -4.02 -0.59 -10.72
C SER A 265 -5.21 -0.89 -11.61
N MET A 266 -6.21 -0.01 -11.59
CA MET A 266 -7.38 -0.08 -12.44
C MET A 266 -7.81 1.32 -12.85
N SER A 267 -8.48 1.43 -14.00
CA SER A 267 -9.17 2.67 -14.41
C SER A 267 -10.61 2.37 -14.75
N VAL A 268 -11.49 3.27 -14.38
CA VAL A 268 -12.91 3.27 -14.77
C VAL A 268 -13.25 4.62 -15.40
N LYS A 269 -14.19 4.62 -16.34
CA LYS A 269 -14.65 5.83 -17.03
C LYS A 269 -16.17 5.75 -17.19
N GLY A 270 -16.82 6.90 -17.11
CA GLY A 270 -18.25 7.01 -17.35
C GLY A 270 -18.65 8.39 -17.83
N ALA A 271 -19.92 8.51 -18.18
CA ALA A 271 -20.58 9.80 -18.40
C ALA A 271 -21.59 9.99 -17.26
N GLY A 272 -21.60 11.18 -16.67
CA GLY A 272 -22.61 11.60 -15.70
C GLY A 272 -23.60 12.51 -16.39
N MET A 273 -24.91 12.24 -16.20
CA MET A 273 -26.02 13.21 -16.17
C MET A 273 -27.39 12.52 -16.27
N ASP A 274 -27.49 11.39 -16.98
CA ASP A 274 -28.77 10.70 -17.13
C ASP A 274 -29.09 9.84 -15.89
N PRO A 275 -30.27 10.03 -15.25
CA PRO A 275 -30.73 9.12 -14.23
C PRO A 275 -30.85 7.68 -14.76
N PRO A 276 -30.42 6.67 -14.00
CA PRO A 276 -29.84 6.77 -12.66
C PRO A 276 -28.36 7.18 -12.69
N ARG A 277 -27.98 8.08 -11.77
CA ARG A 277 -26.57 8.45 -11.52
C ARG A 277 -25.77 7.23 -11.05
N GLN A 278 -24.65 6.93 -11.71
CA GLN A 278 -23.88 5.69 -11.51
C GLN A 278 -22.47 5.91 -10.96
N GLU A 279 -22.07 7.15 -10.71
CA GLU A 279 -20.68 7.52 -10.33
C GLU A 279 -20.20 6.71 -9.12
N ARG A 280 -21.04 6.62 -8.08
CA ARG A 280 -20.74 5.82 -6.89
C ARG A 280 -20.58 4.34 -7.24
N ALA A 281 -21.49 3.78 -8.05
CA ALA A 281 -21.45 2.38 -8.44
C ALA A 281 -20.19 2.08 -9.26
N THR A 282 -19.86 2.93 -10.22
CA THR A 282 -18.65 2.79 -11.05
C THR A 282 -17.36 2.94 -10.25
N LEU A 283 -17.33 3.81 -9.23
CA LEU A 283 -16.20 3.83 -8.30
C LEU A 283 -16.10 2.55 -7.47
N LEU A 284 -17.23 1.92 -7.12
CA LEU A 284 -17.23 0.65 -6.39
C LEU A 284 -16.74 -0.54 -7.23
N GLU A 285 -16.83 -0.48 -8.57
CA GLU A 285 -16.22 -1.49 -9.45
C GLU A 285 -14.71 -1.65 -9.19
N ILE A 286 -14.03 -0.58 -8.77
CA ILE A 286 -12.61 -0.64 -8.38
C ILE A 286 -12.43 -1.55 -7.15
N ALA A 287 -13.27 -1.36 -6.12
CA ALA A 287 -13.21 -2.15 -4.90
C ALA A 287 -13.56 -3.61 -5.18
N GLU A 288 -14.56 -3.86 -6.01
CA GLU A 288 -14.97 -5.20 -6.44
C GLU A 288 -13.86 -5.92 -7.21
N ALA A 289 -13.21 -5.23 -8.15
CA ALA A 289 -12.10 -5.79 -8.91
C ALA A 289 -10.91 -6.13 -8.01
N LEU A 290 -10.52 -5.23 -7.10
CA LEU A 290 -9.44 -5.50 -6.14
C LEU A 290 -9.81 -6.68 -5.22
N ALA A 291 -11.05 -6.73 -4.72
CA ALA A 291 -11.55 -7.83 -3.90
C ALA A 291 -11.49 -9.17 -4.65
N ALA A 292 -11.86 -9.20 -5.94
CA ALA A 292 -11.80 -10.38 -6.78
C ALA A 292 -10.36 -10.86 -6.98
N ASP A 293 -9.43 -9.95 -7.28
CA ASP A 293 -8.02 -10.27 -7.48
C ASP A 293 -7.35 -10.77 -6.19
N VAL A 294 -7.70 -10.20 -5.02
CA VAL A 294 -7.23 -10.68 -3.72
C VAL A 294 -7.74 -12.09 -3.42
N LYS A 295 -9.02 -12.37 -3.71
CA LYS A 295 -9.58 -13.72 -3.56
C LYS A 295 -8.89 -14.72 -4.48
N ALA A 296 -8.64 -14.35 -5.73
CA ALA A 296 -7.93 -15.20 -6.69
C ALA A 296 -6.50 -15.50 -6.23
N ALA A 297 -5.78 -14.48 -5.72
CA ALA A 297 -4.43 -14.63 -5.19
C ALA A 297 -4.36 -15.51 -3.92
N ALA A 298 -5.43 -15.57 -3.14
CA ALA A 298 -5.52 -16.42 -1.95
C ALA A 298 -5.72 -17.91 -2.30
N GLY A 299 -6.28 -18.22 -3.47
CA GLY A 299 -6.53 -19.60 -3.93
C GLY A 299 -5.37 -20.22 -4.72
N SER A 300 -4.37 -19.43 -5.11
CA SER A 300 -3.16 -19.87 -5.85
C SER A 300 -1.97 -20.11 -4.94
#